data_AF-A0A9D2A2E7-F1
#
_entry.id   AF-A0A9D2A2E7-F1
#
_cell.length_a   1.000
_cell.length_b   1.000
_cell.length_c   1.000
_cell.angle_alpha   90.00
_cell.angle_beta   90.00
_cell.angle_gamma   90.00
#
_symmetry.space_group_name_H-M   'P 1'
#
loop_
_entity.id
_entity.type
_entity.pdbx_description
1 polymer ?
#
loop_
_entity_poly.entity_id
_entity_poly.type
_entity_poly.pdbx_seq_one_letter_code
_entity_poly.pdbx_strand_id
1 'polypeptide(L)'
;MKKMVCRIAAVALLCFVTVSAAACSNETEEFVSKPVTGIDAMFDESLGYYNEHPCVVQVSETERYVYYTKNAARSENGSEYIAVRQGTFQDGTWTYGEPAAALSPAQSGWDSGRVFQADVIGGSFTYEGDSYAWLMAYAGTGTQSSRDGAQIGLAVASSPAGPWTRVGSAPFVTWSASDYTQYGELLTDGVNEPSLVSYNRAEQVILFYSLYNPNTVDSCKYVLLDLSGDLNALTSVKGERGNLLSSKGIRDMSTTPACIAADFALTADGETLLAVRDYYPLEAMTPAGAAAVQVISAPAAILTESISASSPSWTIVNDRINALDTAVWTEEGKTGYDRIYSGCVIGDPYGRVADAQSFSVAFTSSATAVATQSYAFTPMIHEMAIGGEADL
;
A
#
# COMPACT_ATOMS: atom_id res chain seq x y z
N MET A 1 71.57 9.12 67.27
CA MET A 1 72.89 8.61 66.85
C MET A 1 72.72 7.98 65.47
N LYS A 2 73.44 8.48 64.44
CA LYS A 2 73.47 8.08 63.00
C LYS A 2 72.21 8.44 62.17
N LYS A 3 72.26 9.56 61.42
CA LYS A 3 72.61 9.73 59.98
C LYS A 3 71.54 9.12 59.04
N MET A 4 70.62 9.91 58.48
CA MET A 4 70.74 10.73 57.26
C MET A 4 71.05 9.91 56.01
N VAL A 5 70.06 9.70 55.14
CA VAL A 5 70.18 9.73 53.66
C VAL A 5 68.83 10.15 53.06
N CYS A 6 68.83 11.30 52.38
CA CYS A 6 67.78 11.80 51.49
C CYS A 6 67.64 10.93 50.24
N ARG A 7 66.41 10.75 49.71
CA ARG A 7 66.14 10.87 48.27
C ARG A 7 64.72 11.39 48.01
N ILE A 8 64.69 12.47 47.24
CA ILE A 8 63.53 13.12 46.62
C ILE A 8 62.99 12.19 45.53
N ALA A 9 61.67 12.04 45.43
CA ALA A 9 60.99 11.54 44.23
C ALA A 9 59.73 12.38 44.00
N ALA A 10 59.64 12.91 42.79
CA ALA A 10 58.64 13.87 42.35
C ALA A 10 57.22 13.25 42.28
N VAL A 11 56.23 14.02 42.72
CA VAL A 11 54.81 13.73 42.52
C VAL A 11 54.44 14.18 41.11
N ALA A 12 54.26 13.24 40.19
CA ALA A 12 53.59 13.48 38.91
C ALA A 12 52.10 13.19 39.09
N LEU A 13 51.28 14.24 39.01
CA LEU A 13 49.82 14.17 39.03
C LEU A 13 49.35 13.67 37.66
N LEU A 14 48.94 12.41 37.58
CA LEU A 14 48.39 11.81 36.35
C LEU A 14 46.88 12.13 36.29
N CYS A 15 46.51 13.11 35.46
CA CYS A 15 45.13 13.32 35.04
C CYS A 15 44.68 12.13 34.17
N PHE A 16 43.88 11.22 34.72
CA PHE A 16 43.12 10.25 33.94
C PHE A 16 41.96 10.98 33.26
N VAL A 17 42.13 11.32 31.98
CA VAL A 17 41.00 11.60 31.08
C VAL A 17 40.43 10.25 30.69
N THR A 18 39.32 9.85 31.33
CA THR A 18 38.51 8.72 30.85
C THR A 18 37.79 9.17 29.59
N VAL A 19 38.34 8.82 28.42
CA VAL A 19 37.61 8.86 27.16
C VAL A 19 36.58 7.74 27.23
N SER A 20 35.33 8.09 27.51
CA SER A 20 34.18 7.21 27.34
C SER A 20 34.02 6.99 25.83
N ALA A 21 34.61 5.92 25.30
CA ALA A 21 34.21 5.41 24.00
C ALA A 21 32.78 4.89 24.15
N ALA A 22 31.81 5.71 23.74
CA ALA A 22 30.49 5.21 23.41
C ALA A 22 30.68 4.22 22.27
N ALA A 23 30.71 2.93 22.59
CA ALA A 23 30.53 1.88 21.61
C ALA A 23 29.11 2.05 21.08
N CYS A 24 28.96 2.69 19.93
CA CYS A 24 27.78 2.48 19.09
C CYS A 24 27.81 1.00 18.72
N SER A 25 27.04 0.19 19.45
CA SER A 25 26.72 -1.16 19.03
C SER A 25 25.86 -1.03 17.78
N ASN A 26 26.49 -1.06 16.62
CA ASN A 26 25.82 -1.47 15.38
C ASN A 26 25.55 -2.97 15.52
N GLU A 27 24.55 -3.33 16.31
CA GLU A 27 23.93 -4.63 16.16
C GLU A 27 23.14 -4.57 14.85
N THR A 28 23.78 -5.04 13.78
CA THR A 28 23.04 -5.42 12.57
C THR A 28 22.05 -6.50 12.99
N GLU A 29 20.76 -6.17 12.91
CA GLU A 29 19.68 -7.09 13.22
C GLU A 29 19.82 -8.37 12.38
N GLU A 30 19.75 -9.54 13.02
CA GLU A 30 19.82 -10.83 12.31
C GLU A 30 18.57 -11.03 11.45
N PHE A 31 18.79 -11.33 10.16
CA PHE A 31 17.74 -11.66 9.20
C PHE A 31 17.10 -13.00 9.55
N VAL A 32 15.77 -13.03 9.64
CA VAL A 32 14.99 -14.24 9.85
C VAL A 32 14.01 -14.35 8.69
N SER A 33 14.04 -15.46 7.94
CA SER A 33 13.12 -15.65 6.82
C SER A 33 11.67 -15.71 7.27
N LYS A 34 10.78 -15.09 6.48
CA LYS A 34 9.33 -15.31 6.59
C LYS A 34 8.98 -16.71 6.06
N PRO A 35 7.87 -17.34 6.52
CA PRO A 35 7.41 -18.60 5.97
C PRO A 35 6.99 -18.43 4.50
N VAL A 36 7.68 -19.11 3.59
CA VAL A 36 7.36 -19.15 2.15
C VAL A 36 6.60 -20.45 1.87
N THR A 37 5.29 -20.35 1.64
CA THR A 37 4.43 -21.50 1.36
C THR A 37 3.94 -21.53 -0.08
N GLY A 38 4.42 -20.65 -0.95
CA GLY A 38 4.05 -20.60 -2.37
C GLY A 38 5.17 -20.03 -3.24
N ILE A 39 4.79 -19.36 -4.32
CA ILE A 39 5.72 -18.60 -5.17
C ILE A 39 6.55 -17.61 -4.35
N ASP A 40 7.75 -17.31 -4.82
CA ASP A 40 8.67 -16.43 -4.11
C ASP A 40 8.12 -14.98 -4.06
N ALA A 41 8.54 -14.23 -3.04
CA ALA A 41 8.19 -12.82 -2.90
C ALA A 41 8.99 -11.96 -3.89
N MET A 42 8.47 -10.77 -4.22
CA MET A 42 9.20 -9.79 -5.04
C MET A 42 10.53 -9.40 -4.38
N PHE A 43 10.57 -9.32 -3.05
CA PHE A 43 11.76 -9.05 -2.26
C PHE A 43 11.65 -9.65 -0.87
N ASP A 44 12.81 -9.94 -0.27
CA ASP A 44 12.89 -10.44 1.09
C ASP A 44 12.83 -9.31 2.13
N GLU A 45 12.16 -9.59 3.24
CA GLU A 45 12.26 -8.78 4.45
C GLU A 45 12.16 -9.68 5.69
N SER A 46 12.92 -9.34 6.73
CA SER A 46 13.00 -10.15 7.95
C SER A 46 11.63 -10.32 8.60
N LEU A 47 11.37 -11.51 9.14
CA LEU A 47 10.21 -11.80 9.97
C LEU A 47 10.17 -10.81 11.14
N GLY A 48 9.00 -10.20 11.31
CA GLY A 48 8.80 -9.09 12.23
C GLY A 48 8.47 -7.79 11.51
N TYR A 49 8.64 -7.71 10.20
CA TYR A 49 8.16 -6.58 9.39
C TYR A 49 7.00 -7.00 8.49
N TYR A 50 5.93 -6.20 8.41
CA TYR A 50 4.84 -6.43 7.45
C TYR A 50 5.18 -5.82 6.08
N ASN A 51 4.82 -6.55 5.00
CA ASN A 51 4.87 -6.06 3.63
C ASN A 51 3.44 -6.15 3.07
N GLU A 52 2.68 -5.06 3.14
CA GLU A 52 1.26 -5.07 2.78
C GLU A 52 0.86 -3.90 1.86
N HIS A 53 -0.23 -4.06 1.12
CA HIS A 53 -0.85 -3.02 0.29
C HIS A 53 0.15 -2.46 -0.75
N PRO A 54 0.61 -3.29 -1.69
CA PRO A 54 1.52 -2.85 -2.73
C PRO A 54 0.87 -1.80 -3.63
N CYS A 55 1.67 -0.84 -4.08
CA CYS A 55 1.48 -0.07 -5.29
C CYS A 55 2.76 -0.21 -6.10
N VAL A 56 2.66 -0.65 -7.36
CA VAL A 56 3.82 -0.89 -8.22
C VAL A 56 3.73 -0.02 -9.46
N VAL A 57 4.66 0.93 -9.57
CA VAL A 57 4.75 1.83 -10.72
C VAL A 57 5.94 1.47 -11.58
N GLN A 58 5.70 0.99 -12.81
CA GLN A 58 6.75 0.68 -13.76
C GLN A 58 7.08 1.91 -14.61
N VAL A 59 8.19 2.58 -14.28
CA VAL A 59 8.60 3.83 -14.93
C VAL A 59 9.30 3.61 -16.28
N SER A 60 9.90 2.43 -16.48
CA SER A 60 10.47 2.00 -17.76
C SER A 60 10.54 0.47 -17.83
N GLU A 61 11.05 -0.06 -18.94
CA GLU A 61 11.29 -1.51 -19.08
C GLU A 61 12.30 -2.06 -18.06
N THR A 62 13.14 -1.20 -17.46
CA THR A 62 14.21 -1.62 -16.55
C THR A 62 14.14 -1.02 -15.16
N GLU A 63 13.12 -0.20 -14.87
CA GLU A 63 13.00 0.50 -13.61
C GLU A 63 11.53 0.54 -13.15
N ARG A 64 11.31 0.21 -11.88
CA ARG A 64 10.01 0.33 -11.21
C ARG A 64 10.16 0.72 -9.75
N TYR A 65 9.06 1.16 -9.14
CA TYR A 65 8.99 1.49 -7.72
C TYR A 65 7.88 0.69 -7.06
N VAL A 66 8.16 0.10 -5.90
CA VAL A 66 7.16 -0.63 -5.09
C VAL A 66 6.95 0.14 -3.80
N TYR A 67 5.78 0.75 -3.65
CA TYR A 67 5.32 1.32 -2.39
C TYR A 67 4.53 0.27 -1.62
N TYR A 68 4.67 0.27 -0.30
CA TYR A 68 3.96 -0.67 0.56
C TYR A 68 3.92 -0.18 2.00
N THR A 69 2.98 -0.71 2.78
CA THR A 69 2.85 -0.47 4.21
C THR A 69 3.83 -1.34 4.97
N LYS A 70 4.58 -0.71 5.89
CA LYS A 70 5.61 -1.36 6.72
C LYS A 70 5.64 -0.77 8.13
N ASN A 71 6.00 -1.56 9.14
CA ASN A 71 6.32 -1.07 10.49
C ASN A 71 7.71 -0.46 10.57
N ALA A 72 7.82 0.58 11.38
CA ALA A 72 9.09 1.20 11.74
C ALA A 72 10.02 0.27 12.54
N ALA A 73 9.47 -0.57 13.43
CA ALA A 73 10.25 -1.42 14.33
C ALA A 73 9.81 -2.89 14.27
N ARG A 74 10.79 -3.80 14.34
CA ARG A 74 10.56 -5.24 14.26
C ARG A 74 9.58 -5.72 15.32
N SER A 75 8.59 -6.49 14.90
CA SER A 75 7.54 -7.08 15.76
C SER A 75 6.68 -6.06 16.49
N GLU A 76 6.66 -4.81 16.02
CA GLU A 76 5.82 -3.73 16.56
C GLU A 76 4.60 -3.50 15.66
N ASN A 77 3.41 -3.64 16.23
CA ASN A 77 2.17 -3.26 15.58
C ASN A 77 1.82 -1.80 15.92
N GLY A 78 1.58 -0.98 14.90
CA GLY A 78 1.08 0.39 15.06
C GLY A 78 2.07 1.52 14.90
N SER A 79 3.27 1.24 14.40
CA SER A 79 4.21 2.25 13.91
C SER A 79 4.34 2.15 12.38
N GLU A 80 3.20 2.24 11.69
CA GLU A 80 3.11 2.02 10.25
C GLU A 80 3.56 3.27 9.47
N TYR A 81 4.33 3.03 8.42
CA TYR A 81 4.72 4.04 7.44
C TYR A 81 4.66 3.45 6.03
N ILE A 82 4.70 4.33 5.02
CA ILE A 82 4.77 3.93 3.61
C ILE A 82 6.24 3.83 3.24
N ALA A 83 6.69 2.61 2.93
CA ALA A 83 8.01 2.33 2.39
C ALA A 83 7.99 2.40 0.87
N VAL A 84 9.14 2.66 0.26
CA VAL A 84 9.37 2.53 -1.19
C VAL A 84 10.66 1.77 -1.45
N ARG A 85 10.65 0.87 -2.42
CA ARG A 85 11.84 0.21 -2.98
C ARG A 85 11.94 0.51 -4.46
N GLN A 86 13.15 0.83 -4.92
CA GLN A 86 13.46 0.90 -6.36
C GLN A 86 13.81 -0.52 -6.85
N GLY A 87 13.15 -0.95 -7.91
CA GLY A 87 13.41 -2.18 -8.63
C GLY A 87 14.21 -1.92 -9.91
N THR A 88 15.17 -2.79 -10.22
CA THR A 88 15.92 -2.77 -11.48
C THR A 88 15.81 -4.12 -12.17
N PHE A 89 15.47 -4.12 -13.46
CA PHE A 89 15.42 -5.33 -14.27
C PHE A 89 16.75 -5.53 -14.99
N GLN A 90 17.37 -6.69 -14.77
CA GLN A 90 18.59 -7.09 -15.45
C GLN A 90 18.60 -8.61 -15.61
N ASP A 91 19.06 -9.11 -16.76
CA ASP A 91 19.24 -10.54 -17.02
C ASP A 91 17.98 -11.39 -16.75
N GLY A 92 16.81 -10.83 -17.11
CA GLY A 92 15.52 -11.52 -16.97
C GLY A 92 14.93 -11.49 -15.55
N THR A 93 15.57 -10.79 -14.60
CA THR A 93 15.15 -10.78 -13.19
C THR A 93 15.05 -9.36 -12.65
N TRP A 94 14.03 -9.11 -11.83
CA TRP A 94 13.92 -7.89 -11.05
C TRP A 94 14.67 -8.04 -9.73
N THR A 95 15.46 -7.02 -9.39
CA THR A 95 16.13 -6.91 -8.08
C THR A 95 15.68 -5.62 -7.41
N TYR A 96 15.57 -5.62 -6.08
CA TYR A 96 15.07 -4.48 -5.33
C TYR A 96 16.10 -3.98 -4.33
N GLY A 97 16.28 -2.67 -4.29
CA GLY A 97 17.11 -2.02 -3.28
C GLY A 97 16.49 -2.05 -1.89
N GLU A 98 17.24 -1.54 -0.91
CA GLU A 98 16.78 -1.33 0.46
C GLU A 98 15.57 -0.39 0.52
N PRO A 99 14.68 -0.55 1.52
CA PRO A 99 13.49 0.28 1.62
C PRO A 99 13.83 1.66 2.16
N ALA A 100 13.34 2.70 1.47
CA ALA A 100 13.32 4.06 1.99
C ALA A 100 11.93 4.39 2.58
N ALA A 101 11.88 5.32 3.53
CA ALA A 101 10.61 5.86 4.02
C ALA A 101 10.07 6.90 3.02
N ALA A 102 9.02 6.57 2.29
CA ALA A 102 8.34 7.51 1.39
C ALA A 102 7.51 8.51 2.19
N LEU A 103 6.70 8.02 3.14
CA LEU A 103 5.89 8.85 4.02
C LEU A 103 5.79 8.22 5.41
N SER A 104 6.24 8.94 6.45
CA SER A 104 6.09 8.56 7.85
C SER A 104 4.93 9.32 8.50
N PRO A 105 4.30 8.80 9.57
CA PRO A 105 3.24 9.51 10.29
C PRO A 105 3.63 10.95 10.66
N ALA A 106 2.67 11.86 10.61
CA ALA A 106 2.92 13.25 11.00
C ALA A 106 3.24 13.34 12.50
N GLN A 107 3.96 14.37 12.92
CA GLN A 107 4.21 14.60 14.35
C GLN A 107 2.91 14.87 15.14
N SER A 108 1.91 15.44 14.46
CA SER A 108 0.59 15.74 15.01
C SER A 108 -0.41 15.88 13.87
N GLY A 109 -1.68 15.59 14.11
CA GLY A 109 -2.74 15.80 13.13
C GLY A 109 -3.59 14.56 12.94
N TRP A 110 -4.29 14.50 11.81
CA TRP A 110 -5.23 13.42 11.51
C TRP A 110 -4.53 12.12 11.06
N ASP A 111 -3.26 12.17 10.67
CA ASP A 111 -2.44 11.04 10.20
C ASP A 111 -1.19 10.84 11.08
N SER A 112 -1.24 11.29 12.35
CA SER A 112 -0.10 11.20 13.26
C SER A 112 0.05 9.85 13.96
N GLY A 113 -0.98 9.00 13.92
CA GLY A 113 -0.92 7.66 14.49
C GLY A 113 -0.27 6.68 13.52
N ARG A 114 -0.83 6.59 12.30
CA ARG A 114 -0.44 5.65 11.25
C ARG A 114 -0.63 6.27 9.87
N VAL A 115 0.24 5.92 8.93
CA VAL A 115 0.04 6.12 7.48
C VAL A 115 0.31 4.80 6.75
N PHE A 116 -0.57 4.44 5.82
CA PHE A 116 -0.60 3.12 5.18
C PHE A 116 -1.34 3.19 3.84
N GLN A 117 -1.34 2.09 3.08
CA GLN A 117 -2.09 1.94 1.82
C GLN A 117 -1.91 3.14 0.88
N ALA A 118 -0.71 3.25 0.31
CA ALA A 118 -0.42 4.30 -0.66
C ALA A 118 -0.68 3.80 -2.08
N ASP A 119 -1.16 4.71 -2.94
CA ASP A 119 -1.11 4.55 -4.38
C ASP A 119 -0.54 5.82 -5.04
N VAL A 120 0.21 5.63 -6.13
CA VAL A 120 1.11 6.64 -6.69
C VAL A 120 1.01 6.71 -8.20
N ILE A 121 0.86 7.93 -8.73
CA ILE A 121 0.90 8.21 -10.17
C ILE A 121 1.82 9.40 -10.47
N GLY A 122 2.36 9.39 -11.68
CA GLY A 122 2.96 10.53 -12.35
C GLY A 122 1.90 11.47 -12.95
N GLY A 123 2.29 12.73 -13.12
CA GLY A 123 1.43 13.77 -13.69
C GLY A 123 2.10 15.13 -13.64
N SER A 124 1.28 16.19 -13.60
CA SER A 124 1.74 17.57 -13.49
C SER A 124 0.92 18.28 -12.43
N PHE A 125 1.53 18.52 -11.27
CA PHE A 125 0.84 19.07 -10.10
C PHE A 125 1.53 20.34 -9.61
N THR A 126 0.76 21.30 -9.12
CA THR A 126 1.30 22.51 -8.49
C THR A 126 0.88 22.55 -7.04
N TYR A 127 1.81 22.72 -6.11
CA TYR A 127 1.49 22.89 -4.69
C TYR A 127 2.32 24.03 -4.09
N GLU A 128 1.64 25.00 -3.48
CA GLU A 128 2.26 26.20 -2.90
C GLU A 128 3.12 26.98 -3.92
N GLY A 129 2.70 26.98 -5.19
CA GLY A 129 3.40 27.61 -6.30
C GLY A 129 4.54 26.79 -6.92
N ASP A 130 4.93 25.66 -6.33
CA ASP A 130 5.99 24.78 -6.84
C ASP A 130 5.43 23.64 -7.69
N SER A 131 6.20 23.20 -8.69
CA SER A 131 5.82 22.12 -9.60
C SER A 131 6.32 20.75 -9.14
N TYR A 132 5.45 19.75 -9.24
CA TYR A 132 5.69 18.36 -8.87
C TYR A 132 5.25 17.42 -9.99
N ALA A 133 5.92 16.28 -10.12
CA ALA A 133 5.69 15.31 -11.19
C ALA A 133 4.94 14.06 -10.71
N TRP A 134 4.70 13.94 -9.41
CA TRP A 134 4.15 12.76 -8.76
C TRP A 134 3.12 13.14 -7.72
N LEU A 135 2.06 12.33 -7.64
CA LEU A 135 0.99 12.42 -6.66
C LEU A 135 0.87 11.06 -5.97
N MET A 136 0.75 11.08 -4.65
CA MET A 136 0.42 9.96 -3.80
C MET A 136 -0.93 10.24 -3.13
N ALA A 137 -1.79 9.24 -3.12
CA ALA A 137 -2.92 9.16 -2.20
C ALA A 137 -2.58 8.11 -1.15
N TYR A 138 -2.90 8.36 0.11
CA TYR A 138 -2.60 7.44 1.21
C TYR A 138 -3.68 7.46 2.27
N ALA A 139 -3.89 6.32 2.94
CA ALA A 139 -4.72 6.25 4.12
C ALA A 139 -3.94 6.68 5.38
N GLY A 140 -4.63 7.31 6.33
CA GLY A 140 -4.05 7.73 7.59
C GLY A 140 -5.08 7.88 8.71
N THR A 141 -4.62 7.74 9.95
CA THR A 141 -5.42 7.96 11.16
C THR A 141 -4.57 8.52 12.29
N GLY A 142 -5.22 9.25 13.21
CA GLY A 142 -4.61 9.76 14.43
C GLY A 142 -4.48 8.66 15.50
N THR A 143 -5.12 7.52 15.28
CA THR A 143 -5.16 6.39 16.21
C THR A 143 -3.95 5.47 16.00
N GLN A 144 -3.19 5.19 17.05
CA GLN A 144 -2.05 4.28 16.98
C GLN A 144 -2.44 2.80 17.17
N SER A 145 -3.55 2.51 17.87
CA SER A 145 -3.92 1.13 18.23
C SER A 145 -4.64 0.34 17.13
N SER A 146 -5.23 1.01 16.13
CA SER A 146 -5.95 0.41 15.02
C SER A 146 -5.93 1.32 13.80
N ARG A 147 -6.35 0.77 12.64
CA ARG A 147 -6.57 1.51 11.39
C ARG A 147 -7.98 2.12 11.31
N ASP A 148 -8.81 1.95 12.34
CA ASP A 148 -10.20 2.40 12.34
C ASP A 148 -10.35 3.90 12.10
N GLY A 149 -11.41 4.26 11.38
CA GLY A 149 -11.72 5.64 11.01
C GLY A 149 -10.64 6.29 10.15
N ALA A 150 -9.98 5.50 9.30
CA ALA A 150 -9.03 6.01 8.33
C ALA A 150 -9.66 7.06 7.43
N GLN A 151 -8.82 7.97 6.98
CA GLN A 151 -9.12 9.02 6.03
C GLN A 151 -8.03 9.04 4.96
N ILE A 152 -8.26 9.70 3.82
CA ILE A 152 -7.29 9.73 2.72
C ILE A 152 -6.66 11.12 2.60
N GLY A 153 -5.34 11.16 2.59
CA GLY A 153 -4.54 12.34 2.33
C GLY A 153 -3.91 12.31 0.94
N LEU A 154 -3.36 13.46 0.53
CA LEU A 154 -2.57 13.59 -0.68
C LEU A 154 -1.15 14.04 -0.35
N ALA A 155 -0.18 13.61 -1.15
CA ALA A 155 1.21 14.10 -1.09
C ALA A 155 1.78 14.22 -2.51
N VAL A 156 2.75 15.12 -2.69
CA VAL A 156 3.40 15.38 -3.98
C VAL A 156 4.91 15.21 -3.89
N ALA A 157 5.54 14.81 -5.00
CA ALA A 157 6.98 14.68 -5.12
C ALA A 157 7.49 15.03 -6.53
N SER A 158 8.75 15.43 -6.64
CA SER A 158 9.40 15.68 -7.93
C SER A 158 9.97 14.40 -8.56
N SER A 159 10.12 13.33 -7.77
CA SER A 159 10.66 12.03 -8.15
C SER A 159 9.81 10.93 -7.50
N PRO A 160 9.65 9.75 -8.12
CA PRO A 160 8.93 8.65 -7.48
C PRO A 160 9.56 8.22 -6.15
N ALA A 161 10.89 8.32 -6.02
CA ALA A 161 11.57 8.03 -4.75
C ALA A 161 11.25 9.03 -3.62
N GLY A 162 10.56 10.14 -3.90
CA GLY A 162 10.41 11.26 -2.99
C GLY A 162 11.59 12.25 -3.04
N PRO A 163 11.77 13.09 -2.00
CA PRO A 163 10.94 13.16 -0.79
C PRO A 163 9.50 13.59 -1.10
N TRP A 164 8.57 13.14 -0.26
CA TRP A 164 7.14 13.43 -0.39
C TRP A 164 6.71 14.58 0.51
N THR A 165 5.98 15.53 -0.06
CA THR A 165 5.41 16.68 0.64
C THR A 165 3.90 16.47 0.78
N ARG A 166 3.38 16.47 2.02
CA ARG A 166 1.93 16.42 2.26
C ARG A 166 1.23 17.64 1.67
N VAL A 167 0.08 17.41 1.06
CA VAL A 167 -0.80 18.47 0.55
C VAL A 167 -1.77 18.87 1.66
N GLY A 168 -1.60 20.08 2.19
CA GLY A 168 -2.43 20.61 3.26
C GLY A 168 -2.24 19.90 4.61
N SER A 169 -3.03 20.31 5.61
CA SER A 169 -2.96 19.79 6.99
C SER A 169 -4.19 18.96 7.39
N ALA A 170 -5.11 18.73 6.46
CA ALA A 170 -6.37 18.01 6.67
C ALA A 170 -6.48 16.87 5.64
N PRO A 171 -7.25 15.82 5.91
CA PRO A 171 -7.46 14.77 4.93
C PRO A 171 -8.23 15.33 3.73
N PHE A 172 -7.90 14.81 2.54
CA PHE A 172 -8.62 15.14 1.33
C PHE A 172 -9.95 14.40 1.27
N VAL A 173 -9.98 13.09 1.52
CA VAL A 173 -11.23 12.34 1.72
C VAL A 173 -11.46 12.13 3.21
N THR A 174 -12.48 12.77 3.75
CA THR A 174 -12.76 12.76 5.20
C THR A 174 -13.75 11.67 5.57
N TRP A 175 -13.65 11.16 6.80
CA TRP A 175 -14.61 10.25 7.40
C TRP A 175 -14.81 10.60 8.88
N SER A 176 -16.02 10.38 9.40
CA SER A 176 -16.34 10.64 10.79
C SER A 176 -17.30 9.59 11.35
N ALA A 177 -16.94 8.96 12.46
CA ALA A 177 -17.81 8.02 13.16
C ALA A 177 -19.13 8.65 13.60
N SER A 178 -19.13 9.96 13.89
CA SER A 178 -20.34 10.69 14.29
C SER A 178 -21.34 10.86 13.15
N ASP A 179 -20.92 10.69 11.90
CA ASP A 179 -21.85 10.67 10.76
C ASP A 179 -22.66 9.34 10.71
N TYR A 180 -22.22 8.30 11.44
CA TYR A 180 -22.80 6.95 11.37
C TYR A 180 -23.29 6.38 12.70
N THR A 181 -22.79 6.87 13.82
CA THR A 181 -23.17 6.41 15.15
C THR A 181 -23.49 7.61 16.03
N GLN A 182 -24.54 7.52 16.86
CA GLN A 182 -24.93 8.62 17.76
C GLN A 182 -23.87 8.92 18.83
N TYR A 183 -22.98 7.96 19.09
CA TYR A 183 -21.93 8.04 20.11
C TYR A 183 -20.53 8.29 19.51
N GLY A 184 -20.38 8.35 18.18
CA GLY A 184 -19.09 8.53 17.53
C GLY A 184 -18.13 7.35 17.71
N GLU A 185 -18.66 6.13 17.76
CA GLU A 185 -17.87 4.89 17.93
C GLU A 185 -17.11 4.55 16.64
N LEU A 186 -15.80 4.35 16.77
CA LEU A 186 -14.94 3.82 15.71
C LEU A 186 -15.18 2.31 15.59
N LEU A 187 -16.04 1.93 14.64
CA LEU A 187 -16.44 0.53 14.41
C LEU A 187 -16.01 -0.02 13.05
N THR A 188 -15.45 0.82 12.17
CA THR A 188 -15.00 0.44 10.82
C THR A 188 -13.70 1.13 10.46
N ASP A 189 -13.04 0.59 9.42
CA ASP A 189 -11.82 1.14 8.85
C ASP A 189 -12.00 2.53 8.19
N GLY A 190 -13.23 3.04 8.06
CA GLY A 190 -13.49 4.37 7.50
C GLY A 190 -13.38 4.42 5.98
N VAL A 191 -12.55 5.34 5.46
CA VAL A 191 -12.18 5.41 4.04
C VAL A 191 -10.69 5.18 3.86
N ASN A 192 -10.34 4.21 3.03
CA ASN A 192 -8.97 3.74 2.86
C ASN A 192 -8.80 3.09 1.46
N GLU A 193 -7.67 2.41 1.25
CA GLU A 193 -7.35 1.73 -0.02
C GLU A 193 -7.52 2.65 -1.24
N PRO A 194 -6.86 3.84 -1.25
CA PRO A 194 -6.92 4.71 -2.39
C PRO A 194 -6.30 4.04 -3.62
N SER A 195 -6.85 4.34 -4.79
CA SER A 195 -6.26 4.01 -6.09
C SER A 195 -6.44 5.17 -7.05
N LEU A 196 -5.37 5.53 -7.75
CA LEU A 196 -5.21 6.70 -8.58
C LEU A 196 -5.04 6.26 -10.03
N VAL A 197 -5.82 6.87 -10.91
CA VAL A 197 -5.64 6.72 -12.36
C VAL A 197 -5.55 8.10 -13.00
N SER A 198 -4.50 8.35 -13.78
CA SER A 198 -4.38 9.59 -14.55
C SER A 198 -5.19 9.48 -15.84
N TYR A 199 -6.29 10.23 -15.88
CA TYR A 199 -7.24 10.23 -16.99
C TYR A 199 -6.65 10.90 -18.24
N ASN A 200 -5.93 12.03 -18.09
CA ASN A 200 -5.31 12.76 -19.19
C ASN A 200 -3.77 12.59 -19.25
N ARG A 201 -3.19 11.70 -18.42
CA ARG A 201 -1.73 11.55 -18.23
C ARG A 201 -1.04 12.81 -17.71
N ALA A 202 -1.78 13.64 -16.99
CA ALA A 202 -1.32 14.87 -16.37
C ALA A 202 -2.18 15.15 -15.12
N GLU A 203 -2.88 16.28 -15.07
CA GLU A 203 -3.59 16.80 -13.90
C GLU A 203 -5.02 16.29 -13.68
N GLN A 204 -5.61 15.58 -14.65
CA GLN A 204 -6.94 15.00 -14.49
C GLN A 204 -6.83 13.60 -13.94
N VAL A 205 -7.31 13.39 -12.72
CA VAL A 205 -7.10 12.18 -11.94
C VAL A 205 -8.44 11.62 -11.47
N ILE A 206 -8.55 10.29 -11.49
CA ILE A 206 -9.62 9.58 -10.80
C ILE A 206 -9.04 9.02 -9.51
N LEU A 207 -9.64 9.37 -8.38
CA LEU A 207 -9.31 8.77 -7.08
C LEU A 207 -10.45 7.83 -6.69
N PHE A 208 -10.16 6.53 -6.73
CA PHE A 208 -10.98 5.47 -6.17
C PHE A 208 -10.62 5.23 -4.70
N TYR A 209 -11.56 4.73 -3.91
CA TYR A 209 -11.32 4.32 -2.53
C TYR A 209 -12.39 3.36 -2.03
N SER A 210 -12.03 2.56 -1.02
CA SER A 210 -12.99 1.76 -0.25
C SER A 210 -13.67 2.62 0.82
N LEU A 211 -14.98 2.45 0.97
CA LEU A 211 -15.77 2.98 2.08
C LEU A 211 -16.33 1.80 2.88
N TYR A 212 -15.79 1.61 4.08
CA TYR A 212 -16.26 0.61 5.04
C TYR A 212 -17.34 1.22 5.92
N ASN A 213 -18.59 0.81 5.69
CA ASN A 213 -19.75 1.47 6.29
C ASN A 213 -20.36 0.60 7.39
N PRO A 214 -20.51 1.09 8.63
CA PRO A 214 -21.08 0.28 9.72
C PRO A 214 -22.57 -0.04 9.51
N ASN A 215 -23.29 0.73 8.70
CA ASN A 215 -24.74 0.68 8.57
C ASN A 215 -25.23 0.17 7.20
N THR A 216 -24.34 0.08 6.22
CA THR A 216 -24.68 -0.39 4.86
C THR A 216 -23.63 -1.37 4.36
N VAL A 217 -23.79 -1.85 3.13
CA VAL A 217 -22.76 -2.66 2.47
C VAL A 217 -21.53 -1.81 2.19
N ASP A 218 -20.35 -2.40 2.36
CA ASP A 218 -19.09 -1.82 1.93
C ASP A 218 -19.12 -1.53 0.43
N SER A 219 -18.42 -0.47 0.00
CA SER A 219 -18.49 -0.03 -1.38
C SER A 219 -17.21 0.65 -1.83
N CYS A 220 -16.89 0.51 -3.12
CA CYS A 220 -15.93 1.38 -3.78
C CYS A 220 -16.62 2.67 -4.22
N LYS A 221 -15.96 3.77 -3.92
CA LYS A 221 -16.32 5.12 -4.32
C LYS A 221 -15.24 5.69 -5.20
N TYR A 222 -15.59 6.70 -6.00
CA TYR A 222 -14.59 7.45 -6.73
C TYR A 222 -14.94 8.94 -6.85
N VAL A 223 -13.92 9.76 -7.03
CA VAL A 223 -14.05 11.19 -7.34
C VAL A 223 -13.22 11.52 -8.58
N LEU A 224 -13.78 12.37 -9.45
CA LEU A 224 -13.08 12.92 -10.61
C LEU A 224 -12.45 14.25 -10.19
N LEU A 225 -11.14 14.35 -10.33
CA LEU A 225 -10.34 15.47 -9.87
C LEU A 225 -9.74 16.21 -11.07
N ASP A 226 -9.97 17.51 -11.12
CA ASP A 226 -9.20 18.43 -11.94
C ASP A 226 -8.18 19.11 -11.04
N LEU A 227 -6.91 18.68 -11.17
CA LEU A 227 -5.79 19.16 -10.36
C LEU A 227 -4.92 20.17 -11.12
N SER A 228 -5.49 20.86 -12.13
CA SER A 228 -4.79 21.90 -12.92
C SER A 228 -4.38 23.12 -12.10
N GLY A 229 -5.10 23.40 -11.00
CA GLY A 229 -4.80 24.48 -10.08
C GLY A 229 -3.77 24.11 -9.01
N ASP A 230 -3.45 25.10 -8.17
CA ASP A 230 -2.63 24.84 -6.98
C ASP A 230 -3.41 23.96 -5.99
N LEU A 231 -2.80 22.86 -5.55
CA LEU A 231 -3.44 21.89 -4.66
C LEU A 231 -3.75 22.49 -3.28
N ASN A 232 -3.15 23.61 -2.89
CA ASN A 232 -3.52 24.33 -1.67
C ASN A 232 -4.95 24.90 -1.70
N ALA A 233 -5.57 24.99 -2.88
CA ALA A 233 -6.95 25.41 -3.07
C ALA A 233 -7.95 24.24 -3.03
N LEU A 234 -7.47 23.00 -2.93
CA LEU A 234 -8.36 21.84 -2.84
C LEU A 234 -9.19 21.89 -1.55
N THR A 235 -10.44 21.52 -1.69
CA THR A 235 -11.38 21.36 -0.57
C THR A 235 -11.63 19.89 -0.32
N SER A 236 -11.66 19.48 0.95
CA SER A 236 -11.93 18.10 1.32
C SER A 236 -13.29 17.61 0.81
N VAL A 237 -13.34 16.34 0.43
CA VAL A 237 -14.54 15.63 0.04
C VAL A 237 -14.93 14.68 1.17
N LYS A 238 -16.20 14.71 1.57
CA LYS A 238 -16.71 13.69 2.50
C LYS A 238 -16.77 12.32 1.81
N GLY A 239 -16.25 11.29 2.44
CA GLY A 239 -16.12 9.94 1.88
C GLY A 239 -17.43 9.35 1.35
N GLU A 240 -18.55 9.60 2.01
CA GLU A 240 -19.86 9.14 1.54
C GLU A 240 -20.37 9.84 0.29
N ARG A 241 -19.83 11.03 -0.01
CA ARG A 241 -20.24 11.89 -1.14
C ARG A 241 -19.50 11.59 -2.44
N GLY A 242 -18.54 10.66 -2.44
CA GLY A 242 -18.00 10.12 -3.68
C GLY A 242 -19.04 9.37 -4.50
N ASN A 243 -18.82 9.29 -5.81
CA ASN A 243 -19.67 8.54 -6.72
C ASN A 243 -19.57 7.05 -6.39
N LEU A 244 -20.72 6.36 -6.35
CA LEU A 244 -20.75 4.92 -6.14
C LEU A 244 -20.31 4.19 -7.40
N LEU A 245 -19.29 3.33 -7.30
CA LEU A 245 -18.92 2.46 -8.40
C LEU A 245 -19.93 1.31 -8.53
N SER A 246 -20.45 1.10 -9.74
CA SER A 246 -21.39 0.01 -10.01
C SER A 246 -20.73 -1.35 -9.74
N SER A 247 -21.42 -2.25 -9.03
CA SER A 247 -21.01 -3.66 -8.87
C SER A 247 -21.64 -4.58 -9.92
N LYS A 248 -22.37 -4.03 -10.90
CA LYS A 248 -23.04 -4.81 -11.95
C LYS A 248 -22.02 -5.67 -12.70
N GLY A 249 -22.24 -6.98 -12.75
CA GLY A 249 -21.39 -7.93 -13.45
C GLY A 249 -20.30 -8.57 -12.60
N ILE A 250 -20.01 -8.03 -11.41
CA ILE A 250 -19.16 -8.69 -10.43
C ILE A 250 -19.86 -9.97 -9.96
N ARG A 251 -19.10 -11.07 -9.90
CA ARG A 251 -19.56 -12.34 -9.34
C ARG A 251 -18.48 -12.89 -8.43
N ASP A 252 -18.88 -13.19 -7.21
CA ASP A 252 -18.08 -13.87 -6.20
C ASP A 252 -19.01 -14.74 -5.34
N MET A 253 -18.58 -15.14 -4.14
CA MET A 253 -19.38 -16.00 -3.26
C MET A 253 -20.46 -15.24 -2.48
N SER A 254 -20.57 -13.92 -2.65
CA SER A 254 -21.54 -13.05 -1.98
C SER A 254 -22.83 -12.90 -2.75
N THR A 255 -23.95 -12.78 -2.03
CA THR A 255 -25.23 -12.36 -2.62
C THR A 255 -25.28 -10.86 -2.91
N THR A 256 -24.37 -10.08 -2.31
CA THR A 256 -24.18 -8.66 -2.59
C THR A 256 -22.69 -8.40 -2.82
N PRO A 257 -22.19 -8.61 -4.05
CA PRO A 257 -20.78 -8.39 -4.37
C PRO A 257 -20.40 -6.92 -4.16
N ALA A 258 -19.20 -6.72 -3.63
CA ALA A 258 -18.61 -5.40 -3.43
C ALA A 258 -17.26 -5.36 -4.15
N CYS A 259 -16.96 -4.22 -4.77
CA CYS A 259 -15.59 -3.91 -5.19
C CYS A 259 -14.96 -3.18 -4.00
N ILE A 260 -14.11 -3.86 -3.24
CA ILE A 260 -13.36 -3.32 -2.09
C ILE A 260 -11.92 -3.79 -2.20
N ALA A 261 -10.99 -3.14 -1.49
CA ALA A 261 -9.56 -3.39 -1.60
C ALA A 261 -9.10 -3.46 -3.05
N ALA A 262 -9.60 -2.49 -3.83
CA ALA A 262 -9.51 -2.51 -5.27
C ALA A 262 -8.52 -1.47 -5.76
N ASP A 263 -7.60 -1.91 -6.61
CA ASP A 263 -6.74 -1.04 -7.39
C ASP A 263 -7.17 -1.06 -8.85
N PHE A 264 -7.01 0.08 -9.53
CA PHE A 264 -7.57 0.33 -10.85
C PHE A 264 -6.51 0.75 -11.85
N ALA A 265 -6.70 0.35 -13.11
CA ALA A 265 -5.89 0.84 -14.21
C ALA A 265 -6.74 1.06 -15.45
N LEU A 266 -6.34 1.97 -16.33
CA LEU A 266 -6.92 2.11 -17.67
C LEU A 266 -6.06 1.40 -18.71
N THR A 267 -6.68 0.92 -19.79
CA THR A 267 -5.93 0.57 -21.00
C THR A 267 -5.27 1.82 -21.62
N ALA A 268 -4.28 1.60 -22.48
CA ALA A 268 -3.55 2.68 -23.13
C ALA A 268 -4.45 3.69 -23.88
N ASP A 269 -5.53 3.20 -24.49
CA ASP A 269 -6.57 4.00 -25.17
C ASP A 269 -7.55 4.70 -24.20
N GLY A 270 -7.59 4.31 -22.93
CA GLY A 270 -8.52 4.83 -21.92
C GLY A 270 -9.95 4.30 -22.05
N GLU A 271 -10.21 3.30 -22.89
CA GLU A 271 -11.56 2.80 -23.13
C GLU A 271 -11.98 1.69 -22.16
N THR A 272 -11.02 0.98 -21.57
CA THR A 272 -11.27 -0.12 -20.62
C THR A 272 -10.67 0.20 -19.27
N LEU A 273 -11.49 0.09 -18.23
CA LEU A 273 -11.10 0.12 -16.83
C LEU A 273 -10.89 -1.32 -16.34
N LEU A 274 -9.73 -1.56 -15.76
CA LEU A 274 -9.37 -2.78 -15.04
C LEU A 274 -9.47 -2.54 -13.55
N ALA A 275 -9.78 -3.58 -12.81
CA ALA A 275 -9.63 -3.60 -11.37
C ALA A 275 -9.08 -4.95 -10.91
N VAL A 276 -8.17 -4.93 -9.96
CA VAL A 276 -7.85 -6.08 -9.10
C VAL A 276 -8.41 -5.78 -7.72
N ARG A 277 -9.20 -6.71 -7.16
CA ARG A 277 -9.94 -6.52 -5.91
C ARG A 277 -9.85 -7.73 -5.01
N ASP A 278 -10.10 -7.55 -3.72
CA ASP A 278 -10.29 -8.67 -2.78
C ASP A 278 -11.53 -9.49 -3.14
N TYR A 279 -11.38 -10.81 -3.23
CA TYR A 279 -12.50 -11.73 -3.45
C TYR A 279 -13.35 -11.86 -2.19
N TYR A 280 -14.67 -11.76 -2.34
CA TYR A 280 -15.60 -11.70 -1.21
C TYR A 280 -16.41 -13.03 -1.07
N PRO A 281 -16.77 -13.46 0.16
CA PRO A 281 -16.57 -12.80 1.46
C PRO A 281 -15.14 -12.86 1.98
N LEU A 282 -14.78 -11.86 2.79
CA LEU A 282 -13.55 -11.89 3.58
C LEU A 282 -13.62 -12.98 4.65
N GLU A 283 -12.47 -13.52 5.02
CA GLU A 283 -12.36 -14.55 6.04
C GLU A 283 -12.63 -13.96 7.43
N ALA A 284 -13.57 -14.57 8.17
CA ALA A 284 -13.96 -14.10 9.49
C ALA A 284 -12.94 -14.44 10.59
N MET A 285 -12.05 -15.40 10.33
CA MET A 285 -11.04 -15.87 11.28
C MET A 285 -9.70 -15.20 11.02
N THR A 286 -9.05 -14.76 12.10
CA THR A 286 -7.73 -14.14 12.05
C THR A 286 -6.65 -15.06 11.46
N PRO A 287 -5.81 -14.59 10.51
CA PRO A 287 -5.84 -13.27 9.87
C PRO A 287 -7.12 -13.04 9.05
N ALA A 288 -7.85 -11.98 9.42
CA ALA A 288 -9.05 -11.56 8.73
C ALA A 288 -8.61 -10.81 7.46
N GLY A 289 -9.18 -11.17 6.32
CA GLY A 289 -8.78 -10.67 5.02
C GLY A 289 -9.21 -11.63 3.91
N ALA A 290 -8.97 -11.28 2.66
CA ALA A 290 -9.33 -12.15 1.54
C ALA A 290 -8.42 -13.37 1.44
N ALA A 291 -9.00 -14.48 0.96
CA ALA A 291 -8.26 -15.69 0.59
C ALA A 291 -7.85 -15.70 -0.90
N ALA A 292 -8.29 -14.71 -1.66
CA ALA A 292 -8.00 -14.54 -3.07
C ALA A 292 -8.20 -13.08 -3.50
N VAL A 293 -7.55 -12.69 -4.60
CA VAL A 293 -7.91 -11.49 -5.38
C VAL A 293 -8.57 -11.88 -6.70
N GLN A 294 -9.40 -11.01 -7.26
CA GLN A 294 -10.08 -11.20 -8.55
C GLN A 294 -9.78 -10.03 -9.48
N VAL A 295 -9.60 -10.37 -10.76
CA VAL A 295 -9.34 -9.39 -11.81
C VAL A 295 -10.60 -9.24 -12.67
N ILE A 296 -11.08 -8.00 -12.79
CA ILE A 296 -12.26 -7.64 -13.55
C ILE A 296 -11.97 -6.47 -14.51
N SER A 297 -12.74 -6.39 -15.59
CA SER A 297 -12.65 -5.31 -16.57
C SER A 297 -14.04 -4.79 -16.96
N ALA A 298 -14.16 -3.51 -17.27
CA ALA A 298 -15.37 -2.91 -17.82
C ALA A 298 -15.01 -1.78 -18.80
N PRO A 299 -15.90 -1.44 -19.75
CA PRO A 299 -15.78 -0.17 -20.48
C PRO A 299 -15.71 1.01 -19.49
N ALA A 300 -14.82 1.97 -19.72
CA ALA A 300 -14.61 3.13 -18.85
C ALA A 300 -15.89 3.98 -18.64
N ALA A 301 -16.85 3.87 -19.57
CA ALA A 301 -18.20 4.42 -19.44
C ALA A 301 -18.95 3.96 -18.18
N ILE A 302 -18.52 2.86 -17.52
CA ILE A 302 -19.06 2.40 -16.24
C ILE A 302 -18.95 3.46 -15.13
N LEU A 303 -18.02 4.41 -15.26
CA LEU A 303 -17.87 5.52 -14.33
C LEU A 303 -19.06 6.47 -14.44
N THR A 304 -19.46 6.85 -15.66
CA THR A 304 -20.38 7.98 -15.87
C THR A 304 -21.80 7.60 -16.22
N GLU A 305 -22.05 6.37 -16.69
CA GLU A 305 -23.38 5.98 -17.16
C GLU A 305 -24.34 5.61 -16.03
N SER A 306 -25.52 6.25 -16.02
CA SER A 306 -26.62 5.94 -15.10
C SER A 306 -27.01 4.47 -15.15
N ILE A 307 -27.30 3.86 -13.99
CA ILE A 307 -27.67 2.45 -13.88
C ILE A 307 -28.97 2.17 -14.64
N SER A 308 -28.88 1.30 -15.65
CA SER A 308 -29.93 0.83 -16.52
C SER A 308 -29.62 -0.60 -16.99
N ALA A 309 -30.59 -1.25 -17.64
CA ALA A 309 -30.38 -2.58 -18.21
C ALA A 309 -29.22 -2.60 -19.22
N SER A 310 -29.04 -1.51 -20.00
CA SER A 310 -27.97 -1.35 -21.00
C SER A 310 -26.64 -0.82 -20.46
N SER A 311 -26.56 -0.44 -19.18
CA SER A 311 -25.33 0.13 -18.63
C SER A 311 -24.18 -0.87 -18.66
N PRO A 312 -22.94 -0.39 -18.79
CA PRO A 312 -21.73 -1.18 -18.67
C PRO A 312 -21.74 -2.08 -17.43
N SER A 313 -21.11 -3.24 -17.55
CA SER A 313 -20.95 -4.21 -16.48
C SER A 313 -19.54 -4.75 -16.47
N TRP A 314 -19.06 -5.08 -15.27
CA TRP A 314 -17.82 -5.82 -15.09
C TRP A 314 -17.88 -7.19 -15.76
N THR A 315 -16.76 -7.57 -16.32
CA THR A 315 -16.47 -8.90 -16.86
C THR A 315 -15.29 -9.46 -16.08
N ILE A 316 -15.34 -10.75 -15.76
CA ILE A 316 -14.27 -11.44 -15.06
C ILE A 316 -13.14 -11.73 -16.05
N VAL A 317 -11.95 -11.22 -15.76
CA VAL A 317 -10.71 -11.51 -16.50
C VAL A 317 -10.01 -12.70 -15.87
N ASN A 318 -9.88 -12.69 -14.54
CA ASN A 318 -9.42 -13.83 -13.75
C ASN A 318 -10.32 -13.97 -12.52
N ASP A 319 -10.97 -15.13 -12.36
CA ASP A 319 -11.98 -15.36 -11.30
C ASP A 319 -11.38 -15.27 -9.90
N ARG A 320 -10.19 -15.83 -9.70
CA ARG A 320 -9.53 -15.92 -8.41
C ARG A 320 -8.05 -16.24 -8.58
N ILE A 321 -7.20 -15.45 -7.93
CA ILE A 321 -5.81 -15.80 -7.65
C ILE A 321 -5.78 -16.22 -6.18
N ASN A 322 -5.66 -17.52 -5.93
CA ASN A 322 -5.78 -18.14 -4.61
C ASN A 322 -4.56 -19.01 -4.27
N ALA A 323 -4.65 -19.77 -3.17
CA ALA A 323 -3.61 -20.71 -2.75
C ALA A 323 -3.13 -21.64 -3.88
N LEU A 324 -4.04 -22.21 -4.68
CA LEU A 324 -3.68 -23.12 -5.76
C LEU A 324 -2.87 -22.44 -6.87
N ASP A 325 -3.17 -21.18 -7.18
CA ASP A 325 -2.46 -20.39 -8.20
C ASP A 325 -1.07 -19.97 -7.73
N THR A 326 -0.87 -19.90 -6.41
CA THR A 326 0.42 -19.54 -5.80
C THR A 326 1.23 -20.76 -5.34
N ALA A 327 0.73 -21.98 -5.54
CA ALA A 327 1.43 -23.20 -5.14
C ALA A 327 2.58 -23.54 -6.10
N VAL A 328 3.67 -24.08 -5.54
CA VAL A 328 4.81 -24.61 -6.31
C VAL A 328 4.87 -26.11 -6.04
N TRP A 329 4.07 -26.88 -6.78
CA TRP A 329 3.84 -28.31 -6.55
C TRP A 329 5.08 -29.20 -6.67
N THR A 330 6.16 -28.66 -7.25
CA THR A 330 7.46 -29.32 -7.37
C THR A 330 8.32 -29.21 -6.11
N GLU A 331 7.94 -28.37 -5.15
CA GLU A 331 8.70 -28.09 -3.93
C GLU A 331 7.89 -28.48 -2.66
N GLU A 332 8.54 -29.19 -1.73
CA GLU A 332 7.91 -29.62 -0.48
C GLU A 332 7.53 -28.41 0.39
N GLY A 333 6.28 -28.38 0.88
CA GLY A 333 5.77 -27.31 1.74
C GLY A 333 5.28 -26.05 1.01
N LYS A 334 5.43 -25.96 -0.33
CA LYS A 334 4.93 -24.84 -1.13
C LYS A 334 3.52 -25.08 -1.69
N THR A 335 2.54 -25.28 -0.81
CA THR A 335 1.14 -25.61 -1.16
C THR A 335 0.26 -24.40 -1.53
N GLY A 336 0.80 -23.19 -1.55
CA GLY A 336 0.09 -21.93 -1.72
C GLY A 336 0.04 -21.06 -0.47
N TYR A 337 -0.35 -19.80 -0.63
CA TYR A 337 -0.63 -18.89 0.48
C TYR A 337 -2.09 -18.96 0.93
N ASP A 338 -2.31 -18.92 2.24
CA ASP A 338 -3.64 -19.03 2.87
C ASP A 338 -4.49 -17.74 2.77
N ARG A 339 -3.82 -16.60 2.72
CA ARG A 339 -4.43 -15.28 2.48
C ARG A 339 -3.76 -14.64 1.29
N ILE A 340 -4.59 -14.03 0.45
CA ILE A 340 -4.18 -13.28 -0.75
C ILE A 340 -5.15 -12.11 -0.87
N TYR A 341 -4.65 -10.89 -0.68
CA TYR A 341 -5.45 -9.68 -0.52
C TYR A 341 -4.69 -8.44 -0.96
N SER A 342 -5.40 -7.31 -1.08
CA SER A 342 -4.89 -6.00 -1.48
C SER A 342 -4.01 -6.10 -2.71
N GLY A 343 -4.62 -6.47 -3.84
CA GLY A 343 -3.94 -6.51 -5.13
C GLY A 343 -3.73 -5.12 -5.70
N CYS A 344 -2.68 -4.95 -6.51
CA CYS A 344 -2.48 -3.80 -7.39
C CYS A 344 -2.16 -4.22 -8.82
N VAL A 345 -2.58 -3.42 -9.79
CA VAL A 345 -2.18 -3.56 -11.19
C VAL A 345 -0.78 -2.98 -11.35
N ILE A 346 0.13 -3.71 -11.99
CA ILE A 346 1.45 -3.18 -12.33
C ILE A 346 1.31 -2.40 -13.65
N GLY A 347 1.22 -1.08 -13.52
CA GLY A 347 1.01 -0.16 -14.63
C GLY A 347 2.19 0.78 -14.91
N ASP A 348 2.05 1.55 -15.99
CA ASP A 348 2.88 2.71 -16.27
C ASP A 348 2.65 3.83 -15.22
N PRO A 349 3.43 4.94 -15.25
CA PRO A 349 3.26 6.03 -14.29
C PRO A 349 1.86 6.65 -14.23
N TYR A 350 0.99 6.41 -15.20
CA TYR A 350 -0.33 7.04 -15.28
C TYR A 350 -1.45 6.11 -14.80
N GLY A 351 -1.12 4.96 -14.20
CA GLY A 351 -2.09 3.94 -13.84
C GLY A 351 -2.67 3.26 -15.08
N ARG A 352 -1.81 2.92 -16.05
CA ARG A 352 -2.24 2.29 -17.30
C ARG A 352 -1.49 1.03 -17.65
N VAL A 353 -2.18 0.13 -18.35
CA VAL A 353 -1.59 -1.06 -18.97
C VAL A 353 -1.73 -1.01 -20.49
N ALA A 354 -0.82 -1.67 -21.18
CA ALA A 354 -0.85 -1.75 -22.64
C ALA A 354 -2.02 -2.61 -23.15
N ASP A 355 -2.29 -3.74 -22.47
CA ASP A 355 -3.30 -4.72 -22.86
C ASP A 355 -4.12 -5.16 -21.64
N ALA A 356 -5.45 -5.10 -21.73
CA ALA A 356 -6.36 -5.59 -20.70
C ALA A 356 -6.40 -7.12 -20.57
N GLN A 357 -5.78 -7.84 -21.49
CA GLN A 357 -5.67 -9.30 -21.48
C GLN A 357 -4.26 -9.79 -21.18
N SER A 358 -3.26 -8.90 -21.06
CA SER A 358 -1.88 -9.29 -20.73
C SER A 358 -1.20 -8.19 -19.92
N PHE A 359 -1.08 -8.41 -18.61
CA PHE A 359 -0.44 -7.49 -17.66
C PHE A 359 -0.02 -8.25 -16.41
N SER A 360 0.63 -7.60 -15.45
CA SER A 360 0.96 -8.22 -14.17
C SER A 360 0.21 -7.55 -13.03
N VAL A 361 -0.08 -8.31 -11.99
CA VAL A 361 -0.60 -7.80 -10.72
C VAL A 361 0.41 -8.11 -9.63
N ALA A 362 0.48 -7.23 -8.62
CA ALA A 362 1.07 -7.58 -7.35
C ALA A 362 -0.02 -7.75 -6.29
N PHE A 363 0.24 -8.50 -5.23
CA PHE A 363 -0.70 -8.68 -4.13
C PHE A 363 0.02 -8.99 -2.83
N THR A 364 -0.67 -8.72 -1.72
CA THR A 364 -0.23 -9.15 -0.39
C THR A 364 -0.62 -10.61 -0.18
N SER A 365 0.27 -11.41 0.40
CA SER A 365 -0.04 -12.77 0.85
C SER A 365 0.21 -12.93 2.35
N SER A 366 -0.38 -13.96 2.96
CA SER A 366 0.05 -14.45 4.28
C SER A 366 0.05 -15.98 4.31
N ALA A 367 1.13 -16.54 4.83
CA ALA A 367 1.38 -17.99 4.91
C ALA A 367 0.62 -18.71 6.04
N THR A 368 -0.20 -18.02 6.84
CA THR A 368 -0.89 -18.63 7.98
C THR A 368 -2.38 -18.30 7.98
N ALA A 369 -3.25 -19.32 7.96
CA ALA A 369 -4.70 -19.20 8.15
C ALA A 369 -5.14 -19.14 9.62
N VAL A 370 -4.20 -19.13 10.58
CA VAL A 370 -4.48 -19.23 12.02
C VAL A 370 -3.79 -18.09 12.78
N ALA A 371 -4.49 -17.51 13.74
CA ALA A 371 -3.94 -16.55 14.68
C ALA A 371 -2.73 -17.14 15.44
N THR A 372 -1.53 -16.80 15.00
CA THR A 372 -0.28 -17.02 15.74
C THR A 372 0.20 -15.70 16.32
N GLN A 373 1.18 -15.71 17.22
CA GLN A 373 1.73 -14.43 17.73
C GLN A 373 2.40 -13.60 16.62
N SER A 374 2.76 -14.22 15.49
CA SER A 374 3.56 -13.60 14.43
C SER A 374 2.82 -13.42 13.10
N TYR A 375 1.54 -13.81 12.97
CA TYR A 375 0.84 -13.79 11.68
C TYR A 375 0.81 -12.37 11.05
N ALA A 376 0.77 -11.32 11.88
CA ALA A 376 0.77 -9.94 11.42
C ALA A 376 2.09 -9.53 10.74
N PHE A 377 3.15 -10.35 10.88
CA PHE A 377 4.48 -10.08 10.35
C PHE A 377 4.94 -11.11 9.31
N THR A 378 4.05 -12.04 8.93
CA THR A 378 4.25 -12.93 7.79
C THR A 378 3.85 -12.33 6.44
N PRO A 379 3.16 -11.16 6.31
CA PRO A 379 2.81 -10.67 5.00
C PRO A 379 4.00 -10.42 4.07
N MET A 380 3.83 -10.83 2.81
CA MET A 380 4.79 -10.68 1.72
C MET A 380 4.08 -10.15 0.48
N ILE A 381 4.84 -9.59 -0.47
CA ILE A 381 4.31 -9.08 -1.73
C ILE A 381 4.81 -9.98 -2.86
N HIS A 382 3.88 -10.43 -3.70
CA HIS A 382 4.14 -11.31 -4.84
C HIS A 382 3.67 -10.65 -6.12
N GLU A 383 4.25 -11.07 -7.24
CA GLU A 383 3.84 -10.66 -8.59
C GLU A 383 3.34 -11.88 -9.36
N MET A 384 2.29 -11.70 -10.16
CA MET A 384 1.76 -12.73 -11.05
C MET A 384 1.29 -12.10 -12.36
N ALA A 385 1.64 -12.76 -13.47
CA ALA A 385 1.15 -12.37 -14.79
C ALA A 385 -0.31 -12.80 -14.97
N ILE A 386 -1.11 -11.92 -15.56
CA ILE A 386 -2.49 -12.12 -15.96
C ILE A 386 -2.54 -12.18 -17.47
N GLY A 387 -2.89 -13.36 -18.00
CA GLY A 387 -3.04 -13.61 -19.41
C GLY A 387 -1.72 -13.79 -20.18
N GLY A 388 -1.68 -14.87 -20.95
CA GLY A 388 -0.49 -15.51 -21.51
C GLY A 388 -0.61 -17.02 -21.32
N GLU A 389 -0.17 -17.83 -22.28
CA GLU A 389 -0.02 -19.27 -22.04
C GLU A 389 0.95 -19.43 -20.87
N ALA A 390 0.51 -20.10 -19.80
CA ALA A 390 1.44 -20.65 -18.85
C ALA A 390 2.29 -21.64 -19.64
N ASP A 391 3.56 -21.31 -19.91
CA ASP A 391 4.56 -22.29 -20.27
C ASP A 391 4.71 -23.21 -19.04
N LEU A 392 3.83 -24.21 -18.96
CA LEU A 392 3.86 -25.32 -18.02
C LEU A 392 4.94 -26.33 -18.40
#